data_AF-A0A7Y2X504-F1
#
_entry.id   AF-A0A7Y2X504-F1
#
_cell.length_a   1.000
_cell.length_b   1.000
_cell.length_c   1.000
_cell.angle_alpha   90.00
_cell.angle_beta   90.00
_cell.angle_gamma   90.00
#
_symmetry.space_group_name_H-M   'P 1'
#
loop_
_entity.id
_entity.type
_entity.pdbx_description
1 polymer ?
#
loop_
_entity_poly.entity_id
_entity_poly.type
_entity_poly.pdbx_seq_one_letter_code
_entity_poly.pdbx_strand_id
1 'polypeptide(L)'
;METIIIIVFLVGYLAITLEHNLRIDKLIPALAMMAILWAIIALAHMPVFEVNAELKELEPSHLDEMLLHHLGKTAEILVFLLGAMTIVEIIDYFDGFATIKGYIKTKSKKKLLWLFSILAFILSAIIDNLTATIVLVTILQKVIRDRETRLWFAGLII
;
A
#
# COMPACT_ATOMS: atom_id res chain seq x y z
N MET A 1 -31.86 -1.41 9.72
CA MET A 1 -30.69 -0.56 9.40
C MET A 1 -29.50 -1.40 8.90
N GLU A 2 -29.27 -2.59 9.44
CA GLU A 2 -28.21 -3.52 9.00
C GLU A 2 -28.19 -3.80 7.48
N THR A 3 -29.34 -4.03 6.85
CA THR A 3 -29.41 -4.25 5.39
C THR A 3 -28.87 -3.05 4.60
N ILE A 4 -29.08 -1.83 5.08
CA ILE A 4 -28.58 -0.61 4.44
C ILE A 4 -27.05 -0.58 4.52
N ILE A 5 -26.47 -0.93 5.67
CA ILE A 5 -25.02 -1.05 5.85
C ILE A 5 -24.44 -2.07 4.87
N ILE A 6 -25.06 -3.25 4.75
CA ILE A 6 -24.60 -4.29 3.81
C ILE A 6 -24.65 -3.77 2.37
N ILE A 7 -25.73 -3.09 1.97
CA ILE A 7 -25.85 -2.53 0.62
C ILE A 7 -24.78 -1.46 0.37
N VAL A 8 -24.59 -0.52 1.31
CA VAL A 8 -23.56 0.52 1.20
C VAL A 8 -22.17 -0.09 1.11
N PHE A 9 -21.88 -1.11 1.92
CA PHE A 9 -20.62 -1.84 1.88
C PHE A 9 -20.39 -2.51 0.52
N LEU A 10 -21.38 -3.24 -0.02
CA LEU A 10 -21.28 -3.89 -1.32
C LEU A 10 -21.08 -2.89 -2.46
N VAL A 11 -21.84 -1.79 -2.45
CA VAL A 11 -21.73 -0.73 -3.46
C VAL A 11 -20.38 -0.01 -3.36
N GLY A 12 -19.93 0.32 -2.15
CA GLY A 12 -18.63 0.95 -1.93
C GLY A 12 -17.47 0.05 -2.36
N TYR A 13 -17.52 -1.23 -2.01
CA TYR A 13 -16.53 -2.22 -2.44
C TYR A 13 -16.53 -2.42 -3.95
N LEU A 14 -17.71 -2.44 -4.58
CA LEU A 14 -17.83 -2.48 -6.04
C LEU A 14 -17.22 -1.22 -6.67
N ALA A 15 -17.42 -0.03 -6.08
CA ALA A 15 -16.82 1.20 -6.55
C ALA A 15 -15.28 1.18 -6.45
N ILE A 16 -14.71 0.55 -5.42
CA ILE A 16 -13.25 0.35 -5.30
C ILE A 16 -12.74 -0.54 -6.44
N THR A 17 -13.41 -1.66 -6.71
CA THR A 17 -12.97 -2.59 -7.77
C THR A 17 -13.17 -2.03 -9.18
N LEU A 18 -14.18 -1.18 -9.38
CA LEU A 18 -14.47 -0.50 -10.65
C LEU A 18 -13.65 0.79 -10.85
N GLU A 19 -12.61 1.05 -10.05
CA GLU A 19 -11.71 2.22 -10.15
C GLU A 19 -11.36 2.59 -11.60
N HIS A 20 -10.97 1.62 -12.42
CA HIS A 20 -10.57 1.87 -13.81
C HIS A 20 -11.71 2.38 -14.70
N ASN A 21 -12.93 1.87 -14.48
CA ASN A 21 -14.12 2.27 -15.24
C ASN A 21 -14.69 3.61 -14.76
N LEU A 22 -14.65 3.85 -13.44
CA LEU A 22 -15.16 5.07 -12.81
C LEU A 22 -14.17 6.24 -12.89
N ARG A 23 -12.88 5.98 -13.13
CA ARG A 23 -11.79 6.98 -13.15
C ARG A 23 -11.70 7.81 -11.86
N ILE A 24 -12.06 7.19 -10.75
CA ILE A 24 -11.95 7.75 -9.40
C ILE A 24 -10.92 6.89 -8.68
N ASP A 25 -9.92 7.53 -8.06
CA ASP A 25 -8.91 6.84 -7.24
C ASP A 25 -9.60 6.01 -6.15
N LYS A 26 -9.23 4.74 -6.02
CA LYS A 26 -9.76 3.78 -5.04
C LYS A 26 -9.80 4.27 -3.58
N LEU A 27 -8.93 5.21 -3.20
CA LEU A 27 -8.92 5.81 -1.87
C LEU A 27 -10.20 6.60 -1.59
N ILE A 28 -10.75 7.29 -2.60
CA ILE A 28 -11.94 8.12 -2.46
C ILE A 28 -13.18 7.28 -2.12
N PRO A 29 -13.59 6.25 -2.90
CA PRO A 29 -14.73 5.41 -2.56
C PRO A 29 -14.49 4.60 -1.27
N ALA A 30 -13.25 4.22 -0.95
CA ALA A 30 -12.94 3.56 0.32
C ALA A 30 -13.20 4.46 1.53
N LEU A 31 -12.67 5.70 1.52
CA LEU A 31 -12.87 6.67 2.60
C LEU A 31 -14.34 7.11 2.69
N ALA A 32 -15.01 7.33 1.55
CA ALA A 32 -16.42 7.66 1.51
C ALA A 32 -17.28 6.53 2.08
N MET A 33 -17.03 5.28 1.68
CA MET A 33 -17.70 4.10 2.24
C MET A 33 -17.49 4.02 3.76
N MET A 34 -16.26 4.16 4.24
CA MET A 34 -15.96 4.16 5.68
C MET A 34 -16.76 5.25 6.41
N ALA A 35 -16.71 6.49 5.94
CA ALA A 35 -17.40 7.62 6.57
C ALA A 35 -18.92 7.44 6.59
N ILE A 36 -19.51 6.97 5.48
CA ILE A 36 -20.96 6.74 5.38
C ILE A 36 -21.39 5.60 6.31
N LEU A 37 -20.65 4.49 6.34
CA LEU A 37 -20.95 3.35 7.21
C LEU A 37 -20.94 3.76 8.68
N TRP A 38 -19.88 4.45 9.13
CA TRP A 38 -19.80 4.96 10.50
C TRP A 38 -20.89 5.97 10.83
N ALA A 39 -21.23 6.87 9.90
CA ALA A 39 -22.32 7.82 10.08
C ALA A 39 -23.68 7.12 10.25
N ILE A 40 -23.95 6.08 9.47
CA ILE A 40 -25.19 5.29 9.60
C ILE A 40 -25.24 4.58 10.95
N ILE A 41 -24.14 3.94 11.38
CA ILE A 41 -24.05 3.25 12.68
C ILE A 41 -24.31 4.23 13.82
N ALA A 42 -23.68 5.41 13.79
CA ALA A 42 -23.81 6.45 14.81
C ALA A 42 -25.24 7.02 14.88
N LEU A 43 -25.81 7.43 13.74
CA LEU A 43 -27.16 8.03 13.68
C LEU A 43 -28.25 7.02 14.05
N ALA A 44 -28.07 5.75 13.67
CA ALA A 44 -28.99 4.67 14.00
C ALA A 44 -28.81 4.11 15.42
N HIS A 45 -27.83 4.62 16.20
CA HIS A 45 -27.48 4.13 17.53
C HIS A 45 -27.30 2.61 17.58
N MET A 46 -26.65 2.04 16.55
CA MET A 46 -26.46 0.60 16.45
C MET A 46 -25.42 0.11 17.48
N PRO A 47 -25.64 -1.05 18.10
CA PRO A 47 -24.65 -1.63 19.00
C PRO A 47 -23.40 -2.04 18.19
N VAL A 48 -22.24 -1.75 18.76
CA VAL A 48 -20.94 -2.11 18.19
C VAL A 48 -20.29 -3.13 19.12
N PHE A 49 -19.59 -4.10 18.55
CA PHE A 49 -19.01 -5.20 19.31
C PHE A 49 -17.55 -5.39 18.91
N GLU A 50 -16.72 -5.70 19.90
CA GLU A 50 -15.38 -6.18 19.68
C GLU A 50 -15.38 -7.71 19.65
N VAL A 51 -14.60 -8.29 18.73
CA VAL A 51 -14.52 -9.74 18.57
C VAL A 51 -13.38 -10.26 19.45
N ASN A 52 -13.74 -10.92 20.56
CA ASN A 52 -12.75 -11.59 21.41
C ASN A 52 -12.37 -12.94 20.76
N ALA A 53 -11.17 -12.98 20.15
CA ALA A 53 -10.69 -14.17 19.44
C ALA A 53 -10.38 -15.36 20.36
N GLU A 54 -10.09 -15.13 21.64
CA GLU A 54 -9.77 -16.18 22.61
C GLU A 54 -11.04 -16.86 23.14
N LEU A 55 -12.03 -16.05 23.53
CA LEU A 55 -13.31 -16.53 24.06
C LEU A 55 -14.33 -16.87 22.96
N LYS A 56 -14.10 -16.42 21.73
CA LYS A 56 -15.03 -16.52 20.58
C LYS A 56 -16.39 -15.86 20.86
N GLU A 57 -16.38 -14.78 21.62
CA GLU A 57 -17.57 -14.05 22.02
C GLU A 57 -17.51 -12.59 21.54
N LEU A 58 -18.69 -11.99 21.42
CA LEU A 58 -18.86 -10.57 21.06
C LEU A 58 -18.99 -9.76 22.34
N GLU A 59 -18.01 -8.91 22.60
CA GLU A 59 -18.03 -8.02 23.76
C GLU A 59 -18.63 -6.68 23.35
N PRO A 60 -19.68 -6.19 24.04
CA PRO A 60 -20.25 -4.87 23.76
C PRO A 60 -19.18 -3.78 23.90
N SER A 61 -19.02 -2.97 22.88
CA SER A 61 -18.05 -1.87 22.85
C SER A 61 -18.75 -0.52 22.60
N HIS A 62 -18.02 0.56 22.85
CA HIS A 62 -18.52 1.92 22.62
C HIS A 62 -18.18 2.38 21.21
N LEU A 63 -19.15 3.03 20.55
CA LEU A 63 -18.98 3.57 19.19
C LEU A 63 -17.73 4.44 19.07
N ASP A 64 -17.56 5.38 19.99
CA ASP A 64 -16.46 6.36 19.95
C ASP A 64 -15.09 5.67 20.07
N GLU A 65 -14.99 4.65 20.93
CA GLU A 65 -13.76 3.89 21.15
C GLU A 65 -13.39 3.05 19.91
N MET A 66 -14.34 2.31 19.36
CA MET A 66 -14.12 1.51 18.15
C MET A 66 -13.78 2.37 16.93
N LEU A 67 -14.49 3.49 16.76
CA LEU A 67 -14.23 4.44 15.68
C LEU A 67 -12.83 5.03 15.82
N LEU A 68 -12.48 5.54 17.01
CA LEU A 68 -11.14 6.09 17.26
C LEU A 68 -10.05 5.04 17.10
N HIS A 69 -10.29 3.79 17.52
CA HIS A 69 -9.35 2.70 17.36
C HIS A 69 -9.06 2.43 15.88
N HIS A 70 -10.08 2.15 15.07
CA HIS A 70 -9.89 1.83 13.66
C HIS A 70 -9.41 3.01 12.83
N LEU A 71 -9.99 4.20 13.06
CA LEU A 71 -9.57 5.43 12.39
C LEU A 71 -8.12 5.78 12.78
N GLY A 72 -7.79 5.69 14.07
CA GLY A 72 -6.46 5.97 14.60
C GLY A 72 -5.39 5.05 14.01
N LYS A 73 -5.62 3.73 14.02
CA LYS A 73 -4.69 2.75 13.41
C LYS A 73 -4.54 2.97 11.90
N THR A 74 -5.62 3.31 11.21
CA THR A 74 -5.58 3.60 9.77
C THR A 74 -4.80 4.88 9.49
N ALA A 75 -5.05 5.95 10.25
CA ALA A 75 -4.35 7.22 10.11
C ALA A 75 -2.86 7.08 10.44
N GLU A 76 -2.51 6.31 11.47
CA GLU A 76 -1.12 5.99 11.82
C GLU A 76 -0.38 5.36 10.63
N ILE A 77 -0.97 4.34 10.01
CA ILE A 77 -0.40 3.68 8.83
C ILE A 77 -0.28 4.67 7.67
N LEU A 78 -1.32 5.48 7.41
CA LEU A 78 -1.30 6.46 6.31
C LEU A 78 -0.22 7.53 6.51
N VAL A 79 -0.09 8.09 7.71
CA VAL A 79 0.93 9.10 8.02
C VAL A 79 2.33 8.48 7.96
N PHE A 80 2.49 7.25 8.45
CA PHE A 80 3.73 6.49 8.33
C PHE A 80 4.14 6.27 6.87
N LEU A 81 3.22 5.76 6.03
CA LEU A 81 3.48 5.51 4.61
C LEU A 81 3.72 6.80 3.83
N LEU A 82 2.99 7.88 4.14
CA LEU A 82 3.20 9.19 3.54
C LEU A 82 4.62 9.69 3.84
N GLY A 83 5.05 9.60 5.10
CA GLY A 83 6.41 9.97 5.50
C GLY A 83 7.47 9.08 4.83
N ALA A 84 7.31 7.76 4.87
CA ALA A 84 8.23 6.81 4.28
C ALA A 84 8.37 6.99 2.76
N MET A 85 7.25 7.10 2.04
CA MET A 85 7.24 7.31 0.59
C MET A 85 7.85 8.66 0.22
N THR A 86 7.57 9.73 0.98
CA THR A 86 8.16 11.05 0.77
C THR A 86 9.68 11.02 0.94
N ILE A 87 10.18 10.36 2.00
CA ILE A 87 11.63 10.24 2.21
C ILE A 87 12.29 9.54 1.03
N VAL A 88 11.70 8.45 0.52
CA VAL A 88 12.28 7.74 -0.62
C VAL A 88 12.25 8.56 -1.91
N GLU A 89 11.15 9.27 -2.17
CA GLU A 89 11.06 10.17 -3.33
C GLU A 89 12.12 11.28 -3.26
N ILE A 90 12.35 11.86 -2.08
CA ILE A 90 13.40 12.86 -1.86
C ILE A 90 14.79 12.27 -2.08
N ILE A 91 15.05 11.05 -1.60
CA ILE A 91 16.33 10.36 -1.84
C ILE A 91 16.54 10.14 -3.35
N ASP A 92 15.52 9.72 -4.10
CA ASP A 92 15.65 9.55 -5.56
C ASP A 92 15.83 10.90 -6.28
N TYR A 93 15.11 11.94 -5.86
CA TYR A 93 15.21 13.29 -6.43
C TYR A 93 16.62 13.87 -6.33
N PHE A 94 17.31 13.63 -5.22
CA PHE A 94 18.72 14.03 -5.03
C PHE A 94 19.73 13.00 -5.54
N ASP A 95 19.32 12.06 -6.40
CA ASP A 95 20.18 11.02 -6.96
C ASP A 95 20.88 10.15 -5.90
N GLY A 96 20.29 9.96 -4.72
CA GLY A 96 20.88 9.17 -3.63
C GLY A 96 21.21 7.73 -4.06
N PHE A 97 20.42 7.17 -4.98
CA PHE A 97 20.64 5.85 -5.56
C PHE A 97 21.72 5.81 -6.67
N ALA A 98 22.25 6.95 -7.11
CA ALA A 98 23.36 7.00 -8.07
C ALA A 98 24.63 6.33 -7.52
N THR A 99 24.81 6.34 -6.21
CA THR A 99 25.91 5.62 -5.55
C THR A 99 25.81 4.12 -5.82
N ILE A 100 24.61 3.54 -5.71
CA ILE A 100 24.34 2.12 -6.00
C ILE A 100 24.67 1.81 -7.47
N LYS A 101 24.26 2.68 -8.40
CA LYS A 101 24.63 2.56 -9.82
C LYS A 101 26.16 2.50 -10.02
N GLY A 102 26.93 3.30 -9.28
CA GLY A 102 28.39 3.32 -9.36
C GLY A 102 29.07 2.00 -8.96
N TYR A 103 28.43 1.19 -8.10
CA TYR A 103 28.91 -0.14 -7.72
C TYR A 103 28.62 -1.21 -8.78
N ILE A 104 27.66 -0.99 -9.67
CA ILE A 104 27.29 -1.94 -10.72
C ILE A 104 28.24 -1.81 -11.92
N LYS A 105 29.35 -2.56 -11.90
CA LYS A 105 30.37 -2.53 -12.97
C LYS A 105 30.24 -3.65 -14.01
N THR A 106 29.39 -4.65 -13.76
CA THR A 106 29.30 -5.84 -14.61
C THR A 106 28.34 -5.65 -15.79
N LYS A 107 28.74 -6.13 -16.97
CA LYS A 107 27.90 -6.15 -18.19
C LYS A 107 27.25 -7.51 -18.47
N SER A 108 27.57 -8.53 -17.66
CA SER A 108 27.01 -9.88 -17.85
C SER A 108 25.57 -9.93 -17.34
N LYS A 109 24.62 -10.31 -18.20
CA LYS A 109 23.19 -10.43 -17.85
C LYS A 109 22.98 -11.34 -16.63
N LYS A 110 23.67 -12.49 -16.56
CA LYS A 110 23.56 -13.42 -15.42
C LYS A 110 24.02 -12.79 -14.09
N LYS A 111 25.14 -12.06 -14.11
CA LYS A 111 25.66 -11.39 -12.90
C LYS A 111 24.78 -10.22 -12.47
N LEU A 112 24.26 -9.46 -13.42
CA LEU A 112 23.29 -8.40 -13.15
C LEU A 112 22.03 -8.97 -12.51
N LEU A 113 21.52 -10.10 -12.99
CA LEU A 113 20.31 -10.72 -12.46
C LEU A 113 20.46 -11.07 -10.99
N TRP A 114 21.54 -11.78 -10.63
CA TRP A 114 21.84 -12.10 -9.24
C TRP A 114 22.01 -10.86 -8.37
N LEU A 115 22.70 -9.83 -8.89
CA LEU A 115 22.88 -8.59 -8.17
C LEU A 115 21.55 -7.88 -7.89
N PHE A 116 20.68 -7.72 -8.89
CA PHE A 116 19.37 -7.10 -8.72
C PHE A 116 18.45 -7.93 -7.82
N SER A 117 18.52 -9.27 -7.87
CA SER A 117 17.71 -10.14 -7.00
C SER A 117 18.11 -10.01 -5.53
N ILE A 118 19.41 -10.01 -5.23
CA ILE A 118 19.93 -9.82 -3.86
C ILE A 118 19.62 -8.40 -3.37
N LEU A 119 19.83 -7.40 -4.23
CA LEU A 119 19.53 -6.01 -3.91
C LEU A 119 18.04 -5.83 -3.63
N ALA A 120 17.17 -6.43 -4.44
CA ALA A 120 15.72 -6.41 -4.24
C ALA A 120 15.32 -7.03 -2.90
N PHE A 121 15.86 -8.21 -2.59
CA PHE A 121 15.59 -8.90 -1.34
C PHE A 121 15.99 -8.06 -0.12
N ILE A 122 17.19 -7.48 -0.11
CA ILE A 122 17.66 -6.65 1.02
C ILE A 122 16.86 -5.35 1.12
N LEU A 123 16.63 -4.66 0.00
CA LEU A 123 15.95 -3.37 0.01
C LEU A 123 14.48 -3.50 0.42
N SER A 124 13.80 -4.56 -0.02
CA SER A 124 12.42 -4.88 0.37
C SER A 124 12.27 -5.28 1.85
N ALA A 125 13.35 -5.71 2.50
CA ALA A 125 13.34 -5.99 3.94
C ALA A 125 13.49 -4.71 4.79
N ILE A 126 14.05 -3.63 4.22
CA ILE A 126 14.32 -2.37 4.90
C ILE A 126 13.19 -1.36 4.64
N ILE A 127 12.61 -1.37 3.44
CA ILE A 127 11.63 -0.40 2.95
C ILE A 127 10.39 -1.14 2.41
N ASP A 128 9.25 -0.46 2.36
CA ASP A 128 8.01 -0.96 1.77
C ASP A 128 8.16 -1.50 0.34
N ASN A 129 7.43 -2.56 0.00
CA ASN A 129 7.63 -3.34 -1.23
C ASN A 129 7.47 -2.50 -2.50
N LEU A 130 6.41 -1.68 -2.57
CA LEU A 130 6.16 -0.80 -3.73
C LEU A 130 7.32 0.19 -3.90
N THR A 131 7.79 0.72 -2.78
CA THR A 131 8.90 1.67 -2.73
C THR A 131 10.22 1.04 -3.18
N ALA A 132 10.52 -0.18 -2.70
CA ALA A 132 11.69 -0.94 -3.14
C ALA A 132 11.65 -1.21 -4.66
N THR A 133 10.48 -1.61 -5.19
CA THR A 133 10.28 -1.80 -6.64
C THR A 133 10.58 -0.53 -7.42
N ILE A 134 10.04 0.63 -7.03
CA ILE A 134 10.28 1.91 -7.72
C ILE A 134 11.78 2.19 -7.80
N VAL A 135 12.49 2.15 -6.67
CA VAL A 135 13.93 2.41 -6.60
C VAL A 135 14.73 1.47 -7.49
N LEU A 136 14.43 0.18 -7.45
CA LEU A 136 15.15 -0.81 -8.24
C LEU A 136 14.88 -0.64 -9.73
N VAL A 137 13.66 -0.28 -10.11
CA VAL A 137 13.30 0.01 -11.49
C VAL A 137 13.98 1.30 -11.99
N THR A 138 14.08 2.37 -11.18
CA THR A 138 14.80 3.58 -11.59
C THR A 138 16.29 3.31 -11.79
N ILE A 139 16.92 2.52 -10.90
CA ILE A 139 18.32 2.06 -11.08
C ILE A 139 18.44 1.17 -12.32
N LEU A 140 17.52 0.23 -12.52
CA LEU A 140 17.52 -0.68 -13.67
C LEU A 140 17.43 0.08 -15.00
N GLN A 141 16.58 1.11 -15.08
CA GLN A 141 16.49 2.00 -16.24
C GLN A 141 17.81 2.73 -16.53
N LYS A 142 18.56 3.12 -15.48
CA LYS A 142 19.87 3.77 -15.61
C LYS A 142 21.00 2.79 -16.00
N VAL A 143 20.83 1.48 -15.82
CA VAL A 143 21.85 0.43 -16.09
C VAL A 143 21.59 -0.34 -17.40
N ILE A 144 20.34 -0.74 -17.66
CA ILE A 144 19.95 -1.55 -18.83
C ILE A 144 19.16 -0.69 -19.82
N ARG A 145 19.82 -0.35 -20.94
CA ARG A 145 19.21 0.45 -22.03
C ARG A 145 18.17 -0.35 -22.83
N ASP A 146 18.45 -1.62 -23.09
CA ASP A 146 17.58 -2.51 -23.85
C ASP A 146 16.24 -2.73 -23.13
N ARG A 147 15.13 -2.46 -23.84
CA ARG A 147 13.78 -2.48 -23.25
C ARG A 147 13.33 -3.89 -22.89
N GLU A 148 13.58 -4.86 -23.77
CA GLU A 148 13.13 -6.24 -23.56
C GLU A 148 13.85 -6.88 -22.36
N THR A 149 15.18 -6.74 -22.30
CA THR A 149 15.96 -7.21 -21.15
C THR A 149 15.52 -6.50 -19.86
N ARG A 150 15.21 -5.20 -19.92
CA ARG A 150 14.73 -4.45 -18.75
C ARG A 150 13.39 -4.95 -18.24
N LEU A 151 12.45 -5.32 -19.11
CA LEU A 151 11.15 -5.86 -18.70
C LEU A 151 11.30 -7.21 -17.99
N TRP A 152 12.18 -8.09 -18.48
CA TRP A 152 12.49 -9.36 -17.80
C TRP A 152 13.04 -9.15 -16.38
N PHE A 153 13.92 -8.17 -16.21
CA PHE A 153 14.48 -7.85 -14.90
C PHE A 153 13.46 -7.16 -13.99
N ALA A 154 12.62 -6.28 -14.53
CA ALA A 154 11.54 -5.66 -13.77
C ALA A 154 10.57 -6.72 -13.22
N GLY A 155 10.22 -7.73 -14.02
CA GLY A 155 9.39 -8.86 -13.57
C GLY A 155 10.05 -9.78 -12.54
N LEU A 156 11.36 -9.68 -12.31
CA LEU A 156 12.07 -10.39 -11.24
C LEU A 156 12.18 -9.56 -9.95
N ILE A 157 12.09 -8.23 -10.08
CA ILE A 157 12.15 -7.28 -8.97
C ILE A 157 10.80 -7.18 -8.26
N ILE A 158 9.71 -7.28 -9.03
CA ILE A 158 8.32 -7.31 -8.56
C ILE A 158 8.00 -8.72 -8.05
#